data_AF-A0A1H6S1Z9-F1
#
_entry.id   AF-A0A1H6S1Z9-F1
#
_cell.length_a   1.000
_cell.length_b   1.000
_cell.length_c   1.000
_cell.angle_alpha   90.00
_cell.angle_beta   90.00
_cell.angle_gamma   90.00
#
_symmetry.space_group_name_H-M   'P 1'
#
loop_
_entity.id
_entity.type
_entity.pdbx_description
1 polymer ?
#
loop_
_entity_poly.entity_id
_entity_poly.type
_entity_poly.pdbx_seq_one_letter_code
_entity_poly.pdbx_strand_id
1 'polypeptide(L)' 'MSEDQPLSEFSSTDSTANGDTAEPATVTYRWQSDGAVCEQCETSTEKQWLDDAQFVCPDCKSWD' A
#
# COMPACT_ATOMS: atom_id res chain seq x y z
N MET A 1 -4.56 -42.75 2.67
CA MET A 1 -4.98 -41.71 1.71
C MET A 1 -6.41 -41.32 2.03
N SER A 2 -6.57 -40.46 3.03
CA SER A 2 -7.79 -39.69 3.35
C SER A 2 -7.39 -38.76 4.50
N GLU A 3 -6.90 -37.58 4.15
CA GLU A 3 -6.75 -36.45 5.06
C GLU A 3 -7.83 -35.44 4.66
N ASP A 4 -8.99 -35.49 5.30
CA ASP A 4 -10.03 -34.46 5.23
C ASP A 4 -10.01 -33.72 6.57
N GLN A 5 -9.18 -32.68 6.65
CA GLN A 5 -9.11 -31.80 7.81
C GLN A 5 -10.29 -30.81 7.75
N PRO A 6 -11.18 -30.79 8.75
CA PRO A 6 -12.34 -29.90 8.74
C PRO A 6 -11.88 -28.45 8.84
N LEU A 7 -12.40 -27.60 7.95
CA LEU A 7 -12.24 -26.14 7.98
C LEU A 7 -12.83 -25.48 9.24
N SER A 8 -13.17 -26.22 10.30
CA SER A 8 -13.76 -25.68 11.52
C SER A 8 -12.72 -25.28 12.58
N GLU A 9 -11.43 -25.53 12.34
CA GLU A 9 -10.31 -25.16 13.21
C GLU A 9 -9.77 -23.73 12.99
N PHE A 10 -10.32 -22.96 12.04
CA PHE A 10 -10.19 -21.49 12.10
C PHE A 10 -11.26 -20.98 13.06
N SER A 11 -11.12 -21.26 14.35
CA SER A 11 -11.83 -20.43 15.33
C SER A 11 -11.33 -19.01 15.13
N SER A 12 -12.17 -18.19 14.50
CA SER A 12 -11.97 -16.75 14.38
C SER A 12 -11.94 -16.18 15.79
N THR A 13 -10.77 -16.26 16.41
CA THR A 13 -10.39 -15.44 17.55
C THR A 13 -10.53 -14.02 17.06
N ASP A 14 -11.68 -13.42 17.38
CA ASP A 14 -11.91 -11.98 17.35
C ASP A 14 -10.81 -11.37 18.20
N SER A 15 -9.71 -11.08 17.50
CA SER A 15 -8.56 -10.43 18.06
C SER A 15 -9.04 -9.01 18.29
N THR A 16 -9.54 -8.76 19.50
CA THR A 16 -9.75 -7.43 20.03
C THR A 16 -8.42 -6.71 19.84
N ALA A 17 -8.35 -5.97 18.73
CA ALA A 17 -7.23 -5.14 18.38
C ALA A 17 -7.22 -4.04 19.45
N ASN A 18 -6.44 -4.30 20.50
CA ASN A 18 -6.00 -3.26 21.41
C ASN A 18 -5.20 -2.33 20.50
N GLY A 19 -5.85 -1.24 20.07
CA GLY A 19 -5.31 -0.25 19.17
C GLY A 19 -4.21 0.52 19.89
N ASP A 20 -3.07 -0.12 20.06
CA ASP A 20 -1.81 0.59 20.19
C ASP A 20 -1.77 1.55 19.00
N THR A 21 -1.70 2.85 19.27
CA THR A 21 -1.62 3.87 18.24
C THR A 21 -0.27 3.71 17.57
N ALA A 22 -0.19 2.77 16.63
CA ALA A 22 0.96 2.58 15.79
C ALA A 22 1.16 3.87 15.01
N GLU A 23 2.39 4.39 15.05
CA GLU A 23 2.74 5.54 14.23
C GLU A 23 2.41 5.19 12.76
N PRO A 24 1.66 6.04 12.06
CA PRO A 24 1.29 5.76 10.69
C PRO A 24 2.57 5.63 9.86
N ALA A 25 2.67 4.54 9.11
CA ALA A 25 3.82 4.30 8.27
C ALA A 25 3.99 5.46 7.27
N THR A 26 5.22 5.96 7.15
CA THR A 26 5.58 6.95 6.14
C THR A 26 5.20 6.43 4.76
N VAL A 27 4.42 7.23 4.03
CA VAL A 27 3.96 6.88 2.68
C VAL A 27 5.16 6.79 1.75
N THR A 28 5.41 5.62 1.16
CA THR A 28 6.48 5.41 0.17
C THR A 28 5.96 5.55 -1.26
N TYR A 29 4.67 5.26 -1.46
CA TYR A 29 3.97 5.45 -2.72
C TYR A 29 2.48 5.66 -2.45
N ARG A 30 1.80 6.29 -3.40
CA ARG A 30 0.35 6.47 -3.39
C ARG A 30 -0.25 5.96 -4.69
N TRP A 31 -1.45 5.39 -4.58
CA TRP A 31 -2.28 5.01 -5.72
C TRP A 31 -3.57 5.81 -5.67
N GLN A 32 -3.98 6.34 -6.82
CA GLN A 32 -5.16 7.19 -7.01
C GLN A 32 -5.89 6.69 -8.26
N SER A 33 -7.13 6.22 -8.14
CA SER A 33 -7.90 5.73 -9.30
C SER A 33 -8.26 6.84 -10.30
N ASP A 34 -8.41 8.08 -9.81
CA ASP A 34 -8.60 9.27 -10.66
C ASP A 34 -7.30 9.68 -11.38
N GLY A 35 -6.17 9.13 -10.94
CA GLY A 35 -4.85 9.62 -11.28
C GLY A 35 -4.50 10.88 -10.48
N ALA A 36 -3.22 11.18 -10.38
CA ALA A 36 -2.77 12.49 -9.96
C ALA A 36 -1.55 12.92 -10.78
N VAL A 37 -1.36 14.24 -10.84
CA VAL A 37 -0.36 14.88 -11.68
C VAL A 37 1.03 14.67 -11.09
N CYS A 38 1.95 14.14 -11.89
CA CYS A 38 3.36 14.07 -11.55
C CYS A 38 3.97 15.47 -11.45
N GLU A 39 4.70 15.76 -10.37
CA GLU A 39 5.33 17.08 -10.18
C GLU A 39 6.53 17.34 -11.12
N GLN A 40 7.03 16.31 -11.81
CA GLN A 40 8.19 16.41 -12.70
C GLN A 40 7.80 16.57 -14.18
N CYS A 41 6.89 15.72 -14.66
CA CYS A 41 6.50 15.66 -16.08
C CYS A 41 5.04 16.08 -16.33
N GLU A 42 4.33 16.53 -15.31
CA GLU A 42 2.94 17.02 -15.38
C GLU A 42 1.94 16.01 -15.96
N THR A 43 2.34 14.74 -16.03
CA THR A 43 1.51 13.66 -16.57
C THR A 43 0.65 13.07 -15.45
N SER A 44 -0.64 12.89 -15.72
CA SER A 44 -1.56 12.18 -14.82
C SER A 44 -1.22 10.70 -14.79
N THR A 45 -0.96 10.17 -13.59
CA THR A 45 -0.72 8.74 -13.39
C THR A 45 -1.46 8.22 -12.17
N GLU A 46 -1.91 6.97 -12.24
CA GLU A 46 -2.60 6.30 -11.15
C GLU A 46 -1.65 5.99 -9.98
N LYS A 47 -0.35 5.81 -10.24
CA LYS A 47 0.64 5.46 -9.22
C LYS A 47 1.74 6.51 -9.17
N GLN A 48 1.97 7.06 -7.98
CA GLN A 48 3.10 7.95 -7.71
C GLN A 48 3.93 7.44 -6.56
N TRP A 49 5.21 7.71 -6.61
CA TRP A 49 6.17 7.38 -5.58
C TRP A 49 6.65 8.65 -4.92
N LEU A 50 6.86 8.59 -3.61
CA LEU A 50 7.53 9.67 -2.91
C LEU A 50 9.03 9.61 -3.24
N ASP A 51 9.56 10.73 -3.72
CA ASP A 51 10.97 10.96 -4.06
C ASP A 51 11.33 12.35 -3.54
N ASP A 52 12.27 12.45 -2.59
CA ASP A 52 12.67 13.70 -1.94
C ASP A 52 11.49 14.61 -1.51
N ALA A 53 10.47 14.00 -0.88
CA ALA A 53 9.21 14.65 -0.47
C ALA A 53 8.27 15.13 -1.61
N GLN A 54 8.61 14.84 -2.86
CA GLN A 54 7.78 15.09 -4.05
C GLN A 54 7.16 13.79 -4.54
N PHE A 55 6.00 13.87 -5.19
CA PHE A 55 5.38 12.69 -5.75
C PHE A 55 5.57 12.63 -7.27
N VAL A 56 6.30 11.61 -7.68
CA VAL A 56 6.71 11.42 -9.07
C VAL A 56 6.10 10.14 -9.64
N CYS A 57 5.87 10.11 -10.94
CA CYS A 57 5.40 8.92 -11.64
C CYS A 57 6.51 7.84 -11.70
N PRO A 58 6.19 6.59 -12.11
CA PRO A 58 7.19 5.52 -12.13
C PRO A 58 8.33 5.78 -13.12
N ASP A 59 8.07 6.60 -14.13
CA ASP A 59 9.01 6.94 -15.19
C ASP A 59 10.00 8.02 -14.74
N CYS A 60 9.53 9.02 -13.99
CA CYS A 60 10.35 10.11 -13.47
C CYS A 60 11.14 9.74 -12.21
N LYS A 61 10.77 8.66 -11.53
CA LYS A 61 11.46 8.24 -10.31
C LYS A 61 12.90 7.82 -10.61
N SER A 62 13.85 8.29 -9.81
CA SER A 62 15.22 7.79 -9.84
C SER A 62 15.30 6.48 -9.09
N TRP A 63 15.55 5.38 -9.80
CA TRP A 63 15.55 4.01 -9.27
C TRP A 63 16.94 3.48 -8.91
N ASP A 64 17.96 4.34 -8.92
CA ASP A 64 19.35 3.96 -8.65
C ASP A 64 19.54 3.39 -7.23
#